data_AF-A0AAV9F691-F1
#
_entry.id   AF-A0AAV9F691-F1
#
_cell.length_a   1.000
_cell.length_b   1.000
_cell.length_c   1.000
_cell.angle_alpha   90.00
_cell.angle_beta   90.00
_cell.angle_gamma   90.00
#
_symmetry.space_group_name_H-M   'P 1'
#
loop_
_entity.id
_entity.type
_entity.pdbx_description
1 polymer ?
#
loop_
_entity_poly.entity_id
_entity_poly.type
_entity_poly.pdbx_seq_one_letter_code
_entity_poly.pdbx_strand_id
1 'polypeptide(L)'
;MESSEANSSASFPPSSSPPTSSVSPLTPRLLSLSPSLHPTPPPLMSPVVLSPCAACKILRRRCVDKCVLAPYFPPTEPLKFTIAHRVFGASNIIKFLQELPESQRADAVSSMVYEANARIRDPVYGCAGAICQLQKQVSELQAQLAKAQAELVNMQMQHADLVALICVEMTHSNSNHQLPLLSQPSDAFNSINPHLFANDYSSLVDDTNNACAMWELPLWT
;
A
#
# COMPACT_ATOMS: atom_id res chain seq x y z
N MET A 1 22.35 -11.34 -39.28
CA MET A 1 22.60 -12.42 -38.32
C MET A 1 22.16 -11.87 -36.97
N GLU A 2 20.86 -11.94 -36.70
CA GLU A 2 20.21 -13.05 -35.95
C GLU A 2 20.09 -12.56 -34.49
N SER A 3 18.99 -11.88 -34.14
CA SER A 3 17.75 -12.49 -33.61
C SER A 3 18.03 -13.42 -32.44
N SER A 4 17.56 -13.08 -31.23
CA SER A 4 16.94 -14.04 -30.29
C SER A 4 16.39 -13.31 -29.06
N GLU A 5 15.06 -13.27 -28.98
CA GLU A 5 14.25 -13.09 -27.79
C GLU A 5 14.42 -14.28 -26.81
N ALA A 6 14.32 -14.03 -25.51
CA ALA A 6 13.88 -14.99 -24.50
C ALA A 6 13.37 -14.18 -23.29
N ASN A 7 12.08 -13.89 -23.23
CA ASN A 7 11.00 -14.69 -22.63
C ASN A 7 11.08 -14.80 -21.10
N SER A 8 10.04 -14.24 -20.49
CA SER A 8 9.70 -14.20 -19.07
C SER A 8 9.61 -15.58 -18.43
N SER A 9 10.04 -15.69 -17.18
CA SER A 9 9.52 -16.67 -16.23
C SER A 9 9.77 -16.17 -14.81
N ALA A 10 8.72 -15.57 -14.22
CA ALA A 10 8.65 -15.25 -12.82
C ALA A 10 8.51 -16.55 -12.01
N SER A 11 9.57 -16.92 -11.30
CA SER A 11 9.58 -18.07 -10.40
C SER A 11 9.22 -17.62 -8.99
N PHE A 12 8.01 -17.95 -8.55
CA PHE A 12 7.58 -17.79 -7.15
C PHE A 12 8.32 -18.80 -6.26
N PRO A 13 8.82 -18.40 -5.07
CA PRO A 13 9.39 -19.35 -4.12
C PRO A 13 8.29 -20.13 -3.40
N PRO A 14 8.46 -21.45 -3.15
CA PRO A 14 7.48 -22.24 -2.42
C PRO A 14 7.52 -21.96 -0.91
N SER A 15 6.32 -21.96 -0.33
CA SER A 15 5.99 -21.93 1.09
C SER A 15 6.68 -23.08 1.85
N SER A 16 7.47 -22.74 2.87
CA SER A 16 8.03 -23.69 3.83
C SER A 16 7.18 -23.73 5.11
N SER A 17 6.35 -24.77 5.21
CA SER A 17 5.65 -25.16 6.43
C SER A 17 6.64 -25.67 7.49
N PRO A 18 6.41 -25.42 8.81
CA PRO A 18 7.24 -25.98 9.86
C PRO A 18 6.91 -27.47 10.10
N PRO A 19 7.90 -28.34 10.39
CA PRO A 19 7.64 -29.73 10.70
C PRO A 19 7.11 -29.92 12.13
N THR A 20 6.21 -30.88 12.19
CA THR A 20 5.43 -31.42 13.30
C THR A 20 6.28 -31.95 14.46
N SER A 21 5.75 -31.70 15.67
CA SER A 21 6.15 -32.23 16.96
C SER A 21 6.24 -33.77 16.97
N SER A 22 7.39 -34.28 17.41
CA SER A 22 7.60 -35.71 17.67
C SER A 22 7.03 -36.10 19.04
N VAL A 23 6.20 -37.12 19.00
CA VAL A 23 5.60 -37.83 20.14
C VAL A 23 6.59 -38.87 20.67
N SER A 24 6.68 -39.04 21.99
CA SER A 24 7.12 -40.30 22.59
C SER A 24 6.45 -40.57 23.94
N PRO A 25 6.20 -41.85 24.31
CA PRO A 25 5.10 -42.24 25.17
C PRO A 25 5.50 -42.79 26.55
N LEU A 26 4.53 -42.68 27.48
CA LEU A 26 4.13 -43.59 28.56
C LEU A 26 5.18 -44.09 29.58
N THR A 27 4.97 -43.68 30.85
CA THR A 27 4.92 -44.63 31.98
C THR A 27 3.81 -44.24 32.96
N PRO A 28 3.00 -45.20 33.47
CA PRO A 28 1.95 -44.92 34.44
C PRO A 28 2.47 -45.13 35.86
N ARG A 29 2.14 -44.20 36.77
CA ARG A 29 2.19 -44.50 38.21
C ARG A 29 0.94 -43.94 38.88
N LEU A 30 -0.08 -44.78 38.93
CA LEU A 30 -1.24 -44.61 39.80
C LEU A 30 -0.80 -44.93 41.23
N LEU A 31 -0.86 -43.97 42.14
CA LEU A 31 -1.11 -44.25 43.55
C LEU A 31 -1.92 -43.10 44.20
N SER A 32 -3.09 -43.52 44.66
CA SER A 32 -3.74 -43.10 45.92
C SER A 32 -4.54 -41.81 45.96
N LEU A 33 -5.85 -42.00 46.12
CA LEU A 33 -6.86 -41.00 46.47
C LEU A 33 -6.62 -40.40 47.87
N SER A 34 -7.02 -39.13 48.03
CA SER A 34 -7.88 -38.67 49.15
C SER A 34 -8.44 -37.27 48.82
N PRO A 35 -9.77 -37.02 48.93
CA PRO A 35 -10.35 -35.70 48.76
C PRO A 35 -10.50 -35.02 50.12
N SER A 36 -9.64 -34.05 50.42
CA SER A 36 -9.89 -33.12 51.54
C SER A 36 -10.73 -31.94 51.03
N LEU A 37 -12.01 -31.96 51.39
CA LEU A 37 -12.92 -30.82 51.32
C LEU A 37 -12.44 -29.72 52.28
N HIS A 38 -11.65 -28.78 51.79
CA HIS A 38 -11.46 -27.49 52.43
C HIS A 38 -11.92 -26.38 51.48
N PRO A 39 -12.77 -25.44 51.94
CA PRO A 39 -13.08 -24.24 51.16
C PRO A 39 -11.82 -23.37 51.07
N THR A 40 -11.22 -23.29 49.89
CA THR A 40 -10.20 -22.30 49.61
C THR A 40 -10.84 -20.91 49.68
N PRO A 41 -10.28 -19.95 50.44
CA PRO A 41 -10.74 -18.57 50.37
C PRO A 41 -10.55 -18.05 48.93
N PRO A 42 -11.42 -17.13 48.45
CA PRO A 42 -11.22 -16.52 47.14
C PRO A 42 -9.82 -15.92 47.08
N PRO A 43 -9.10 -16.05 45.95
CA PRO A 43 -7.78 -15.46 45.84
C PRO A 43 -7.92 -13.97 46.10
N LEU A 44 -7.32 -13.52 47.21
CA LEU A 44 -7.02 -12.11 47.42
C LEU A 44 -6.33 -11.65 46.15
N MET A 45 -6.93 -10.67 45.48
CA MET A 45 -6.30 -10.00 44.36
C MET A 45 -5.01 -9.39 44.90
N SER A 46 -3.91 -10.14 44.77
CA SER A 46 -2.58 -9.59 44.77
C SER A 46 -2.65 -8.35 43.89
N PRO A 47 -2.06 -7.20 44.29
CA PRO A 47 -1.94 -6.09 43.37
C PRO A 47 -1.24 -6.68 42.16
N VAL A 48 -1.96 -6.81 41.03
CA VAL A 48 -1.33 -7.04 39.75
C VAL A 48 -0.29 -5.95 39.70
N VAL A 49 0.99 -6.32 39.78
CA VAL A 49 2.07 -5.35 39.70
C VAL A 49 1.93 -4.82 38.29
N LEU A 50 1.21 -3.71 38.15
CA LEU A 50 0.93 -3.05 36.88
C LEU A 50 2.30 -2.60 36.39
N SER A 51 2.89 -3.43 35.53
CA SER A 51 4.20 -3.15 34.96
C SER A 51 4.10 -1.79 34.28
N PRO A 52 5.03 -0.86 34.53
CA PRO A 52 4.96 0.47 33.93
C PRO A 52 4.96 0.34 32.41
N CYS A 53 4.18 1.18 31.73
CA CYS A 53 4.21 1.23 30.28
C CYS A 53 5.62 1.58 29.77
N ALA A 54 5.91 1.25 28.51
CA ALA A 54 7.23 1.48 27.92
C ALA A 54 7.68 2.95 28.08
N ALA A 55 6.76 3.88 27.87
CA ALA A 55 7.03 5.30 28.02
C ALA A 55 7.46 5.70 29.44
N CYS A 56 6.68 5.29 30.46
CA CYS A 56 7.01 5.61 31.84
C CYS A 56 8.32 4.93 32.30
N LYS A 57 8.58 3.71 31.81
CA LYS A 57 9.84 3.00 32.06
C LYS A 57 11.04 3.76 31.48
N ILE A 58 10.95 4.21 30.23
CA ILE A 58 12.02 4.96 29.53
C ILE A 58 12.23 6.34 30.14
N LEU A 59 11.15 7.03 30.51
CA LEU A 59 11.19 8.34 31.17
C LEU A 59 11.56 8.29 32.66
N ARG A 60 11.76 7.08 33.23
CA ARG A 60 12.06 6.86 34.66
C ARG A 60 11.06 7.54 35.60
N ARG A 61 9.77 7.56 35.23
CA ARG A 61 8.69 8.14 36.04
C ARG A 61 7.66 7.09 36.44
N ARG A 62 6.86 7.37 37.48
CA ARG A 62 5.77 6.50 37.90
C ARG A 62 4.69 6.40 36.82
N CYS A 63 4.23 5.17 36.53
CA CYS A 63 3.05 4.93 35.71
C CYS A 63 1.82 4.92 36.63
N VAL A 64 0.82 5.77 36.33
CA VAL A 64 -0.42 5.90 37.11
C VAL A 64 -1.56 5.19 36.39
N ASP A 65 -2.64 4.84 37.12
CA ASP A 65 -3.76 4.03 36.61
C ASP A 65 -4.47 4.60 35.37
N LYS A 66 -4.35 5.92 35.14
CA LYS A 66 -4.89 6.62 33.95
C LYS A 66 -3.80 7.26 33.10
N CYS A 67 -2.66 6.58 32.94
CA CYS A 67 -1.56 7.07 32.11
C CYS A 67 -1.99 7.16 30.64
N VAL A 68 -2.00 8.37 30.08
CA VAL A 68 -2.36 8.63 28.66
C VAL A 68 -1.48 7.89 27.65
N LEU A 69 -0.27 7.49 28.04
CA LEU A 69 0.66 6.76 27.18
C LEU A 69 0.53 5.24 27.28
N ALA A 70 -0.09 4.72 28.35
CA ALA A 70 -0.10 3.29 28.62
C ALA A 70 -0.83 2.44 27.56
N PRO A 71 -2.00 2.88 27.03
CA PRO A 71 -2.69 2.11 25.98
C PRO A 71 -1.91 1.99 24.67
N TYR A 72 -1.04 2.97 24.36
CA TYR A 72 -0.37 3.07 23.06
C TYR A 72 1.10 2.65 23.08
N PHE A 73 1.73 2.63 24.25
CA PHE A 73 3.12 2.23 24.44
C PHE A 73 3.23 1.08 25.46
N PRO A 74 2.78 -0.13 25.09
CA PRO A 74 2.83 -1.28 25.98
C PRO A 74 4.27 -1.66 26.30
N PRO A 75 4.53 -2.28 27.47
CA PRO A 75 5.88 -2.70 27.86
C PRO A 75 6.52 -3.74 26.91
N THR A 76 5.71 -4.42 26.10
CA THR A 76 6.14 -5.37 25.07
C THR A 76 6.83 -4.70 23.87
N GLU A 77 6.59 -3.41 23.64
CA GLU A 77 7.08 -2.68 22.46
C GLU A 77 7.87 -1.41 22.85
N PRO A 78 8.98 -1.54 23.59
CA PRO A 78 9.73 -0.37 24.07
C PRO A 78 10.31 0.48 22.93
N LEU A 79 10.60 -0.15 21.79
CA LEU A 79 11.16 0.54 20.62
C LEU A 79 10.21 1.60 20.04
N LYS A 80 8.88 1.37 20.06
CA LYS A 80 7.91 2.36 19.57
C LYS A 80 8.07 3.69 20.30
N PHE A 81 8.14 3.65 21.63
CA PHE A 81 8.32 4.88 22.40
C PHE A 81 9.70 5.48 22.19
N THR A 82 10.77 4.68 22.20
CA THR A 82 12.15 5.19 21.99
C THR A 82 12.28 5.95 20.67
N ILE A 83 11.72 5.40 19.59
CA ILE A 83 11.74 6.01 18.25
C ILE A 83 10.96 7.33 18.25
N ALA A 84 9.68 7.29 18.67
CA ALA A 84 8.84 8.49 18.67
C ALA A 84 9.40 9.58 19.59
N HIS A 85 9.84 9.20 20.79
CA HIS A 85 10.40 10.12 21.79
C HIS A 85 11.65 10.86 21.29
N ARG A 86 12.50 10.18 20.52
CA ARG A 86 13.74 10.77 20.00
C ARG A 86 13.50 11.95 19.06
N VAL A 87 12.40 11.93 18.31
CA VAL A 87 12.10 12.94 17.29
C VAL A 87 11.09 13.97 17.78
N PHE A 88 9.98 13.52 18.38
CA PHE A 88 8.91 14.40 18.82
C PHE A 88 9.08 14.87 20.26
N GLY A 89 9.73 14.08 21.11
CA GLY A 89 9.79 14.31 22.56
C GLY A 89 8.50 13.90 23.28
N ALA A 90 8.62 13.56 24.57
CA ALA A 90 7.48 13.06 25.37
C ALA A 90 6.34 14.08 25.48
N SER A 91 6.66 15.36 25.67
CA SER A 91 5.66 16.41 25.86
C SER A 91 4.79 16.62 24.63
N ASN A 92 5.39 16.64 23.44
CA ASN A 92 4.63 16.79 22.19
C ASN A 92 3.78 15.55 21.90
N ILE A 93 4.30 14.34 22.14
CA ILE A 93 3.49 13.11 22.02
C ILE A 93 2.26 13.18 22.93
N ILE A 94 2.42 13.58 24.20
CA ILE A 94 1.30 13.74 25.13
C ILE A 94 0.32 14.79 24.63
N LYS A 95 0.82 15.94 24.17
CA LYS A 95 0.00 17.04 23.63
C LYS A 95 -0.84 16.58 22.43
N PHE A 96 -0.21 15.95 21.43
CA PHE A 96 -0.92 15.46 20.24
C PHE A 96 -1.98 14.41 20.58
N LEU A 97 -1.69 13.50 21.52
CA LEU A 97 -2.69 12.54 21.95
C LEU A 97 -3.87 13.23 22.63
N GLN A 98 -3.63 14.25 23.46
CA GLN A 98 -4.71 14.97 24.14
C GLN A 98 -5.58 15.80 23.20
N GLU A 99 -5.00 16.32 22.11
CA GLU A 99 -5.71 17.10 21.08
C GLU A 99 -6.61 16.22 20.17
N LEU A 100 -6.37 14.91 20.14
CA LEU A 100 -7.11 13.97 19.31
C LEU A 100 -8.20 13.20 20.08
N PRO A 101 -9.32 12.84 19.41
CA PRO A 101 -10.30 11.90 19.95
C PRO A 101 -9.66 10.52 20.16
N GLU A 102 -10.12 9.79 21.17
CA GLU A 102 -9.49 8.51 21.56
C GLU A 102 -9.43 7.48 20.43
N SER A 103 -10.43 7.47 19.55
CA SER A 103 -10.48 6.57 18.39
C SER A 103 -9.31 6.75 17.41
N GLN A 104 -8.72 7.94 17.33
CA GLN A 104 -7.64 8.25 16.38
C GLN A 104 -6.24 8.19 17.00
N ARG A 105 -6.14 8.09 18.32
CA ARG A 105 -4.86 8.16 19.04
C ARG A 105 -3.93 7.00 18.69
N ALA A 106 -4.47 5.79 18.48
CA ALA A 106 -3.68 4.63 18.09
C ALA A 106 -3.03 4.81 16.70
N ASP A 107 -3.79 5.35 15.74
CA ASP A 107 -3.30 5.64 14.41
C ASP A 107 -2.28 6.78 14.44
N ALA A 108 -2.54 7.83 15.22
CA ALA A 108 -1.60 8.93 15.41
C ALA A 108 -0.27 8.47 16.01
N VAL A 109 -0.27 7.55 17.00
CA VAL A 109 0.97 6.95 17.51
C VAL A 109 1.68 6.15 16.42
N SER A 110 0.95 5.40 15.60
CA SER A 110 1.54 4.64 14.49
C SER A 110 2.21 5.57 13.47
N SER A 111 1.57 6.68 13.11
CA SER A 111 2.14 7.71 12.23
C SER A 111 3.37 8.38 12.84
N MET A 112 3.30 8.82 14.11
CA MET A 112 4.46 9.39 14.81
C MET A 112 5.65 8.42 14.84
N VAL A 113 5.40 7.13 15.11
CA VAL A 113 6.48 6.13 15.11
C VAL A 113 7.07 5.96 13.70
N TYR A 114 6.23 5.91 12.66
CA TYR A 114 6.68 5.81 11.27
C TYR A 114 7.53 7.02 10.86
N GLU A 115 7.03 8.24 11.08
CA GLU A 115 7.72 9.49 10.73
C GLU A 115 9.03 9.64 11.50
N ALA A 116 9.03 9.35 12.80
CA ALA A 116 10.24 9.38 13.62
C ALA A 116 11.27 8.37 13.12
N ASN A 117 10.84 7.16 12.76
CA ASN A 117 11.73 6.13 12.22
C ASN A 117 12.31 6.56 10.87
N ALA A 118 11.50 7.17 10.00
CA ALA A 118 11.97 7.70 8.73
C ALA A 118 13.02 8.81 8.94
N ARG A 119 12.78 9.75 9.86
CA ARG A 119 13.74 10.82 10.18
C ARG A 119 15.02 10.31 10.84
N ILE A 120 14.96 9.22 11.60
CA ILE A 120 16.16 8.59 12.17
C ILE A 120 17.04 7.97 11.07
N ARG A 121 16.43 7.36 10.05
CA ARG A 121 17.16 6.78 8.90
C ARG A 121 17.67 7.83 7.93
N ASP A 122 16.86 8.86 7.68
CA ASP A 122 17.18 9.99 6.82
C ASP A 122 16.99 11.30 7.62
N PRO A 123 18.05 11.82 8.24
CA PRO A 123 17.98 13.05 9.04
C PRO A 123 17.66 14.31 8.23
N VAL A 124 17.84 14.27 6.90
CA VAL A 124 17.66 15.43 6.02
C VAL A 124 16.21 15.48 5.54
N TYR A 125 15.72 14.40 4.93
CA TYR A 125 14.39 14.39 4.29
C TYR A 125 13.35 13.54 5.01
N GLY A 126 13.75 12.61 5.88
CA GLY A 126 12.83 11.74 6.62
C GLY A 126 11.77 11.08 5.73
N CYS A 127 10.49 11.25 6.07
CA CYS A 127 9.39 10.73 5.26
C CYS A 127 9.13 11.54 3.98
N ALA A 128 9.57 12.80 3.89
CA ALA A 128 9.44 13.60 2.67
C ALA A 128 10.27 13.02 1.51
N GLY A 129 11.40 12.39 1.81
CA GLY A 129 12.19 11.66 0.81
C GLY A 129 11.42 10.48 0.20
N ALA A 130 10.65 9.75 1.02
CA ALA A 130 9.79 8.67 0.54
C ALA A 130 8.62 9.21 -0.31
N ILE A 131 8.03 10.33 0.11
CA ILE A 131 6.96 11.00 -0.66
C ILE A 131 7.48 11.41 -2.04
N CYS A 132 8.64 12.06 -2.12
CA CYS A 132 9.25 12.49 -3.38
C CYS A 132 9.54 11.30 -4.31
N GLN A 133 10.09 10.21 -3.77
CA GLN A 133 10.34 8.99 -4.56
C GLN A 133 9.06 8.35 -5.10
N LEU A 134 7.99 8.33 -4.30
CA LEU A 134 6.69 7.79 -4.73
C LEU A 134 6.05 8.69 -5.78
N GLN A 135 6.10 10.00 -5.62
CA GLN A 135 5.62 10.96 -6.62
C GLN A 135 6.34 10.78 -7.95
N LYS A 136 7.68 10.64 -7.94
CA LYS A 136 8.46 10.36 -9.15
C LYS A 136 8.02 9.06 -9.83
N GLN A 137 7.77 8.00 -9.05
CA GLN A 137 7.30 6.72 -9.60
C GLN A 137 5.90 6.84 -10.22
N VAL A 138 5.00 7.59 -9.59
CA VAL A 138 3.67 7.86 -10.16
C VAL A 138 3.80 8.59 -11.50
N SER A 139 4.64 9.63 -11.58
CA SER A 139 4.85 10.36 -12.83
C SER A 139 5.47 9.50 -13.93
N GLU A 140 6.46 8.65 -13.59
CA GLU A 140 7.08 7.72 -14.54
C GLU A 140 6.06 6.70 -15.07
N LEU A 141 5.27 6.10 -14.18
CA LEU A 141 4.25 5.12 -14.57
C LEU A 141 3.14 5.76 -15.41
N GLN A 142 2.75 6.99 -15.11
CA GLN A 142 1.81 7.75 -15.93
C GLN A 142 2.37 8.03 -17.34
N ALA A 143 3.66 8.39 -17.44
CA ALA A 143 4.31 8.60 -18.73
C ALA A 143 4.38 7.30 -19.56
N GLN A 144 4.70 6.17 -18.92
CA GLN A 144 4.71 4.86 -19.58
C GLN A 144 3.31 4.46 -20.05
N LEU A 145 2.28 4.72 -19.24
CA LEU A 145 0.90 4.46 -19.61
C LEU A 145 0.48 5.30 -20.82
N ALA A 146 0.79 6.61 -20.81
CA ALA A 146 0.48 7.50 -21.92
C ALA A 146 1.18 7.07 -23.21
N LYS A 147 2.45 6.64 -23.12
CA LYS A 147 3.21 6.10 -24.26
C LYS A 147 2.54 4.83 -24.82
N ALA A 148 2.22 3.87 -23.97
CA ALA A 148 1.58 2.62 -24.40
C ALA A 148 0.20 2.87 -25.04
N GLN A 149 -0.57 3.80 -24.49
CA GLN A 149 -1.86 4.22 -25.07
C GLN A 149 -1.68 4.86 -26.45
N ALA A 150 -0.68 5.74 -26.62
CA ALA A 150 -0.37 6.33 -27.92
C ALA A 150 0.06 5.28 -28.96
N GLU A 151 0.86 4.28 -28.55
CA GLU A 151 1.25 3.17 -29.41
C GLU A 151 0.05 2.34 -29.86
N LEU A 152 -0.90 2.04 -28.96
CA LEU A 152 -2.14 1.32 -29.30
C LEU A 152 -2.96 2.07 -30.34
N VAL A 153 -3.17 3.38 -30.16
CA VAL A 153 -3.92 4.21 -31.11
C VAL A 153 -3.21 4.26 -32.47
N ASN A 154 -1.88 4.40 -32.48
CA ASN A 154 -1.11 4.40 -33.71
C ASN A 154 -1.23 3.07 -34.48
N MET A 155 -1.14 1.93 -33.78
CA MET A 155 -1.33 0.60 -34.41
C MET A 155 -2.77 0.41 -34.94
N GLN A 156 -3.78 0.87 -34.20
CA GLN A 156 -5.18 0.82 -34.64
C GLN A 156 -5.42 1.65 -35.90
N MET A 157 -4.83 2.85 -35.98
CA MET A 157 -4.92 3.71 -37.15
C MET A 157 -4.24 3.07 -38.37
N GLN A 158 -3.03 2.54 -38.20
CA GLN A 158 -2.32 1.81 -39.25
C GLN A 158 -3.11 0.58 -39.75
N HIS A 159 -3.75 -0.15 -38.84
CA HIS A 159 -4.61 -1.28 -39.20
C HIS A 159 -5.86 -0.82 -39.98
N ALA A 160 -6.49 0.28 -39.56
CA ALA A 160 -7.64 0.85 -40.28
C ALA A 160 -7.27 1.33 -41.70
N ASP A 161 -6.13 1.99 -41.85
CA ASP A 161 -5.62 2.44 -43.16
C ASP A 161 -5.35 1.24 -44.09
N LEU A 162 -4.72 0.18 -43.56
CA LEU A 162 -4.47 -1.03 -44.34
C LEU A 162 -5.76 -1.73 -44.77
N VAL A 163 -6.74 -1.83 -43.88
CA VAL A 163 -8.06 -2.42 -44.21
C VAL A 163 -8.76 -1.59 -45.28
N ALA A 164 -8.71 -0.26 -45.19
CA ALA A 164 -9.29 0.63 -46.21
C ALA A 164 -8.66 0.42 -47.58
N LEU A 165 -7.32 0.30 -47.66
CA LEU A 165 -6.61 0.00 -48.91
C LEU A 165 -7.05 -1.33 -49.52
N ILE A 166 -7.12 -2.40 -48.72
CA ILE A 166 -7.56 -3.73 -49.18
C ILE A 166 -9.01 -3.67 -49.70
N CYS A 167 -9.91 -2.98 -49.00
CA CYS A 167 -11.29 -2.83 -49.43
C CYS A 167 -11.40 -2.14 -50.80
N VAL A 168 -10.61 -1.09 -51.05
CA VAL A 168 -10.61 -0.39 -52.34
C VAL A 168 -10.09 -1.30 -53.47
N GLU A 169 -9.03 -2.07 -53.23
CA GLU A 169 -8.45 -2.97 -54.24
C GLU A 169 -9.38 -4.14 -54.63
N MET A 170 -10.11 -4.69 -53.64
CA MET A 170 -11.13 -5.70 -53.87
C MET A 170 -12.29 -5.20 -54.74
N THR A 171 -12.66 -3.91 -54.64
CA THR A 171 -13.72 -3.32 -55.50
C THR A 171 -13.26 -3.06 -56.94
N HIS A 172 -11.97 -2.75 -57.15
CA HIS A 172 -11.43 -2.49 -58.49
C HIS A 172 -11.34 -3.77 -59.34
N SER A 173 -11.00 -4.90 -58.72
CA SER A 173 -10.85 -6.20 -59.39
C SER A 173 -12.18 -6.82 -59.86
N ASN A 174 -13.33 -6.33 -59.37
CA ASN A 174 -14.65 -6.86 -59.67
C ASN A 174 -15.44 -6.02 -60.72
N SER A 175 -14.80 -5.04 -61.37
CA SER A 175 -15.45 -4.09 -62.28
C SER A 175 -15.66 -4.60 -63.72
N ASN A 176 -15.70 -5.91 -63.97
CA ASN A 176 -16.06 -6.44 -65.30
C ASN A 176 -17.51 -6.92 -65.46
N HIS A 177 -18.36 -6.94 -64.43
CA HIS A 177 -19.79 -7.25 -64.61
C HIS A 177 -20.73 -6.28 -63.88
N GLN A 178 -21.87 -6.00 -64.53
CA GLN A 178 -22.74 -4.83 -64.48
C GLN A 178 -23.71 -4.77 -63.24
N LEU A 179 -24.01 -3.54 -62.79
CA LEU A 179 -24.92 -2.99 -61.73
C LEU A 179 -26.36 -3.59 -61.61
N PRO A 180 -27.25 -3.17 -60.65
CA PRO A 180 -27.09 -2.70 -59.24
C PRO A 180 -28.08 -3.39 -58.26
N LEU A 181 -27.76 -3.55 -56.96
CA LEU A 181 -28.82 -3.67 -55.93
C LEU A 181 -28.36 -3.31 -54.51
N LEU A 182 -29.18 -2.46 -53.89
CA LEU A 182 -29.15 -2.04 -52.50
C LEU A 182 -29.57 -3.21 -51.58
N SER A 183 -28.69 -3.66 -50.69
CA SER A 183 -29.07 -4.26 -49.39
C SER A 183 -27.85 -4.50 -48.50
N GLN A 184 -27.91 -3.93 -47.29
CA GLN A 184 -26.94 -4.02 -46.20
C GLN A 184 -26.68 -5.46 -45.74
N PRO A 185 -25.58 -5.68 -44.99
CA PRO A 185 -25.63 -6.54 -43.82
C PRO A 185 -25.27 -5.78 -42.55
N SER A 186 -26.21 -5.88 -41.62
CA SER A 186 -26.19 -5.55 -40.21
C SER A 186 -25.03 -6.20 -39.42
N ASP A 187 -24.48 -5.38 -38.53
CA ASP A 187 -24.03 -5.70 -37.17
C ASP A 187 -23.02 -6.84 -36.95
N ALA A 188 -21.73 -6.48 -36.88
CA ALA A 188 -20.79 -7.11 -35.93
C ALA A 188 -19.48 -6.33 -35.63
N PHE A 189 -19.31 -5.05 -36.02
CA PHE A 189 -18.07 -4.32 -35.68
C PHE A 189 -18.23 -2.85 -35.24
N ASN A 190 -19.45 -2.33 -35.18
CA ASN A 190 -19.71 -1.01 -34.60
C ASN A 190 -19.83 -1.12 -33.09
N SER A 191 -18.70 -1.30 -32.41
CA SER A 191 -18.61 -0.98 -30.99
C SER A 191 -17.23 -0.51 -30.59
N ILE A 192 -16.67 0.44 -31.36
CA ILE A 192 -15.65 1.35 -30.83
C ILE A 192 -16.11 2.75 -31.18
N ASN A 193 -16.81 3.35 -30.22
CA ASN A 193 -17.36 4.70 -30.30
C ASN A 193 -16.17 5.69 -30.32
N PRO A 194 -15.84 6.37 -31.44
CA PRO A 194 -14.68 7.26 -31.50
C PRO A 194 -14.84 8.49 -30.60
N HIS A 195 -16.08 8.76 -30.16
CA HIS A 195 -16.45 9.97 -29.45
C HIS A 195 -16.41 9.85 -27.91
N LEU A 196 -16.18 8.65 -27.36
CA LEU A 196 -15.97 8.50 -25.91
C LEU A 196 -14.51 8.75 -25.49
N PHE A 197 -13.53 8.61 -26.40
CA PHE A 197 -12.11 8.72 -26.06
C PHE A 197 -11.54 10.13 -26.21
N ALA A 198 -12.24 11.02 -26.93
CA ALA A 198 -11.81 12.42 -27.08
C ALA A 198 -12.05 13.26 -25.81
N ASN A 199 -13.00 12.86 -24.95
CA ASN A 199 -13.38 13.65 -23.77
C ASN A 199 -12.42 13.50 -22.59
N ASP A 200 -11.65 12.41 -22.48
CA ASP A 200 -10.68 12.22 -21.38
C ASP A 200 -9.31 12.83 -21.69
N TYR A 201 -9.02 13.18 -22.95
CA TYR A 201 -7.70 13.66 -23.35
C TYR A 201 -7.46 15.13 -22.98
N SER A 202 -8.51 15.94 -22.87
CA SER A 202 -8.35 17.39 -22.67
C SER A 202 -8.15 17.80 -21.21
N SER A 203 -8.35 16.91 -20.24
CA SER A 203 -8.26 17.25 -18.80
C SER A 203 -6.89 16.93 -18.17
N LEU A 204 -6.00 16.19 -18.84
CA LEU A 204 -4.80 15.63 -18.19
C LEU A 204 -3.49 16.36 -18.53
N VAL A 205 -3.53 17.33 -19.46
CA VAL A 205 -2.33 17.98 -20.00
C VAL A 205 -1.93 19.27 -19.28
N ASP A 206 -2.74 19.79 -18.36
CA ASP A 206 -2.49 21.08 -17.70
C ASP A 206 -1.90 21.01 -16.28
N ASP A 207 -1.96 19.88 -15.57
CA ASP A 207 -1.55 19.83 -14.15
C ASP A 207 -0.12 19.33 -13.88
N THR A 208 0.58 18.80 -14.88
CA THR A 208 1.80 18.00 -14.66
C THR A 208 3.07 18.83 -14.47
N ASN A 209 3.01 20.17 -14.59
CA ASN A 209 4.21 21.01 -14.57
C ASN A 209 4.47 21.75 -13.23
N ASN A 210 3.67 21.55 -12.18
CA ASN A 210 3.76 22.36 -10.96
C ASN A 210 4.07 21.61 -9.64
N ALA A 211 3.92 20.29 -9.58
CA ALA A 211 3.97 19.58 -8.29
C ALA A 211 5.37 19.48 -7.65
N CYS A 212 6.45 19.57 -8.44
CA CYS A 212 7.83 19.56 -7.92
C CYS A 212 8.43 20.96 -7.76
N ALA A 213 7.81 22.01 -8.31
CA ALA A 213 8.27 23.40 -8.14
C ALA A 213 7.61 24.09 -6.93
N MET A 214 6.48 23.55 -6.43
CA MET A 214 5.67 24.21 -5.40
C MET A 214 6.27 24.15 -3.98
N TRP A 215 7.34 23.37 -3.74
CA TRP A 215 8.01 23.32 -2.43
C TRP A 215 9.18 24.31 -2.27
N GLU A 216 9.42 25.19 -3.26
CA GLU A 216 10.40 26.29 -3.15
C GLU A 216 9.80 27.63 -2.67
N LEU A 217 8.53 27.68 -2.22
CA LEU A 217 7.98 28.87 -1.57
C LEU A 217 8.07 28.76 -0.03
N PRO A 218 8.78 29.67 0.67
CA PRO A 218 8.94 29.61 2.11
C PRO A 218 7.62 30.03 2.80
N LEU A 219 6.82 29.05 3.21
CA LEU A 219 5.66 29.25 4.10
C LEU A 219 6.07 29.22 5.58
N TRP A 220 7.03 30.07 5.94
CA TRP A 220 7.26 30.46 7.33
C TRP A 220 7.86 31.87 7.40
N THR A 221 6.97 32.85 7.46
CA THR A 221 7.17 34.16 8.09
C THR A 221 6.02 34.40 9.04
#